data_AF-A0A6C0RE06-F1
#
_entry.id   AF-A0A6C0RE06-F1
#
_cell.length_a   1.000
_cell.length_b   1.000
_cell.length_c   1.000
_cell.angle_alpha   90.00
_cell.angle_beta   90.00
_cell.angle_gamma   90.00
#
_symmetry.space_group_name_H-M   'P 1'
#
loop_
_entity.id
_entity.type
_entity.pdbx_description
1 polymer ?
#
loop_
_entity_poly.entity_id
_entity_poly.type
_entity_poly.pdbx_seq_one_letter_code
_entity_poly.pdbx_strand_id
1 'polypeptide(L)'
;MKETFWKKHISIFIVFISELYPLTKFQLLQYEEILDWNRIRSNSFIRWDDNMRKIFAARLRSATEIPPRDVRIISEEDGELLPGVITLGYPEANDVYLRAEEQTNAEQIYWKDIGFGVYEVPEYNENAVMLLLTKLNCTLNLGADPFNSLPIPTKFLEERKDTLQWDLLSSYWGLKWSFELLKQFEQYWVWEELQSNHTAFNYCLKDDLDDEFIEMALG
;
A
#
# COMPACT_ATOMS: atom_id res chain seq x y z
N MET A 1 -3.66 -19.41 6.93
CA MET A 1 -2.17 -19.19 6.98
C MET A 1 -1.83 -17.72 6.78
N LYS A 2 -2.44 -17.08 5.77
CA LYS A 2 -2.43 -15.63 5.63
C LYS A 2 -3.19 -14.95 6.77
N GLU A 3 -4.32 -15.50 7.24
CA GLU A 3 -5.06 -14.85 8.33
C GLU A 3 -4.23 -14.76 9.62
N THR A 4 -3.57 -15.85 10.04
CA THR A 4 -2.71 -15.84 11.24
C THR A 4 -1.58 -14.83 11.13
N PHE A 5 -1.05 -14.63 9.93
CA PHE A 5 0.00 -13.66 9.66
C PHE A 5 -0.52 -12.22 9.85
N TRP A 6 -1.65 -11.88 9.23
CA TRP A 6 -2.22 -10.53 9.35
C TRP A 6 -2.81 -10.26 10.74
N LYS A 7 -3.29 -11.28 11.47
CA LYS A 7 -3.62 -11.16 12.90
C LYS A 7 -2.39 -10.81 13.75
N LYS A 8 -1.23 -11.40 13.44
CA LYS A 8 0.04 -11.08 14.14
C LYS A 8 0.49 -9.65 13.82
N HIS A 9 0.27 -9.20 12.59
CA HIS A 9 0.63 -7.87 12.09
C HIS A 9 -0.61 -6.96 11.97
N ILE A 10 -1.43 -6.94 13.02
CA ILE A 10 -2.75 -6.29 12.97
C ILE A 10 -2.66 -4.77 12.77
N SER A 11 -1.59 -4.14 13.25
CA SER A 11 -1.38 -2.69 13.12
C SER A 11 -1.28 -2.26 11.66
N ILE A 12 -0.48 -2.96 10.86
CA ILE A 12 -0.36 -2.68 9.42
C ILE A 12 -1.60 -3.10 8.64
N PHE A 13 -2.25 -4.20 9.05
CA PHE A 13 -3.52 -4.62 8.45
C PHE A 13 -4.59 -3.52 8.60
N ILE A 14 -4.74 -2.96 9.81
CA ILE A 14 -5.65 -1.84 10.10
C ILE A 14 -5.30 -0.62 9.26
N VAL A 15 -4.02 -0.26 9.14
CA VAL A 15 -3.58 0.86 8.31
C VAL A 15 -4.02 0.67 6.85
N PHE A 16 -3.73 -0.49 6.27
CA PHE A 16 -4.06 -0.79 4.89
C PHE A 16 -5.56 -0.74 4.61
N ILE A 17 -6.38 -1.38 5.43
CA ILE A 17 -7.84 -1.35 5.19
C ILE A 17 -8.44 0.03 5.45
N SER A 18 -7.91 0.78 6.42
CA SER A 18 -8.42 2.12 6.75
C SER A 18 -8.15 3.11 5.62
N GLU A 19 -7.04 2.94 4.89
CA GLU A 19 -6.60 3.86 3.83
C GLU A 19 -7.03 3.42 2.43
N LEU A 20 -7.02 2.13 2.13
CA LEU A 20 -7.07 1.63 0.76
C LEU A 20 -8.28 0.74 0.46
N TYR A 21 -9.03 0.27 1.47
CA TYR A 21 -10.17 -0.63 1.26
C TYR A 21 -11.52 0.12 1.30
N PRO A 22 -12.49 -0.20 0.43
CA PRO A 22 -13.79 0.47 0.37
C PRO A 22 -14.71 -0.04 1.48
N LEU A 23 -14.41 0.30 2.75
CA LEU A 23 -15.15 -0.15 3.93
C LEU A 23 -16.64 0.22 3.82
N THR A 24 -17.52 -0.76 4.11
CA THR A 24 -18.96 -0.49 4.17
C THR A 24 -19.33 0.24 5.45
N LYS A 25 -20.54 0.84 5.48
CA LYS A 25 -21.14 1.35 6.71
C LYS A 25 -21.14 0.31 7.84
N PHE A 26 -21.44 -0.95 7.53
CA PHE A 26 -21.51 -2.02 8.53
C PHE A 26 -20.13 -2.27 9.15
N GLN A 27 -19.09 -2.38 8.33
CA GLN A 27 -17.72 -2.56 8.81
C GLN A 27 -17.21 -1.35 9.60
N LEU A 28 -17.52 -0.13 9.15
CA LEU A 28 -17.18 1.08 9.90
C LEU A 28 -17.83 1.14 11.28
N LEU A 29 -19.05 0.62 11.42
CA LEU A 29 -19.72 0.49 12.73
C LEU A 29 -19.11 -0.63 13.57
N GLN A 30 -18.90 -1.81 12.96
CA GLN A 30 -18.41 -2.99 13.67
C GLN A 30 -17.00 -2.79 14.23
N TYR A 31 -16.14 -2.12 13.46
CA TYR A 31 -14.72 -1.93 13.78
C TYR A 31 -14.40 -0.48 14.16
N GLU A 32 -15.41 0.31 14.56
CA GLU A 32 -15.26 1.75 14.84
C GLU A 32 -14.10 2.07 15.79
N GLU A 33 -13.90 1.27 16.83
CA GLU A 33 -12.90 1.55 17.87
C GLU A 33 -11.47 1.14 17.50
N ILE A 34 -11.30 0.33 16.44
CA ILE A 34 -9.98 -0.18 16.03
C ILE A 34 -9.46 0.46 14.76
N LEU A 35 -10.35 0.98 13.91
CA LEU A 35 -9.97 1.58 12.64
C LEU A 35 -9.24 2.91 12.81
N ASP A 36 -8.32 3.20 11.89
CA ASP A 36 -7.59 4.47 11.86
C ASP A 36 -8.46 5.54 11.16
N TRP A 37 -9.18 6.32 11.98
CA TRP A 37 -10.06 7.37 11.49
C TRP A 37 -9.35 8.51 10.76
N ASN A 38 -8.06 8.71 11.01
CA ASN A 38 -7.26 9.70 10.30
C ASN A 38 -7.07 9.29 8.84
N ARG A 39 -6.90 7.99 8.58
CA ARG A 39 -6.79 7.41 7.23
C ARG A 39 -8.14 7.22 6.57
N ILE A 40 -9.17 6.80 7.31
CA ILE A 40 -10.55 6.70 6.81
C ILE A 40 -11.02 8.03 6.24
N ARG A 41 -10.68 9.14 6.90
CA ARG A 41 -11.05 10.48 6.43
C ARG A 41 -10.50 10.77 5.03
N SER A 42 -9.30 10.28 4.72
CA SER A 42 -8.62 10.45 3.43
C SER A 42 -8.90 9.32 2.44
N ASN A 43 -9.60 8.26 2.86
CA ASN A 43 -9.88 7.09 2.04
C ASN A 43 -10.97 7.40 1.00
N SER A 44 -10.53 7.60 -0.25
CA SER A 44 -11.38 7.92 -1.39
C SER A 44 -12.26 6.76 -1.85
N PHE A 45 -11.98 5.53 -1.42
CA PHE A 45 -12.72 4.34 -1.85
C PHE A 45 -13.98 4.12 -1.02
N ILE A 46 -14.10 4.76 0.15
CA ILE A 46 -15.32 4.68 0.97
C ILE A 46 -16.41 5.55 0.34
N ARG A 47 -17.52 4.90 -0.02
CA ARG A 47 -18.70 5.58 -0.53
C ARG A 47 -19.52 6.19 0.61
N TRP A 48 -19.27 7.47 0.87
CA TRP A 48 -19.97 8.23 1.91
C TRP A 48 -21.34 8.74 1.44
N ASP A 49 -22.41 8.12 1.93
CA ASP A 49 -23.76 8.70 1.84
C ASP A 49 -24.05 9.70 2.98
N ASP A 50 -25.15 10.46 2.83
CA ASP A 50 -25.56 11.48 3.83
C ASP A 50 -25.79 10.90 5.23
N ASN A 51 -26.22 9.64 5.31
CA ASN A 51 -26.51 8.97 6.57
C ASN A 51 -25.20 8.58 7.27
N MET A 52 -24.24 7.99 6.54
CA MET A 52 -22.90 7.68 7.03
C MET A 52 -22.18 8.94 7.50
N ARG A 53 -22.22 10.02 6.71
CA ARG A 53 -21.60 11.31 7.10
C ARG A 53 -22.17 11.85 8.40
N LYS A 54 -23.48 11.70 8.65
CA LYS A 54 -24.12 12.10 9.90
C LYS A 54 -23.70 11.22 11.07
N ILE A 55 -23.72 9.90 10.88
CA ILE A 55 -23.36 8.91 11.92
C ILE A 55 -21.92 9.13 12.37
N PHE A 56 -20.98 9.25 11.43
CA PHE A 56 -19.55 9.33 11.71
C PHE A 56 -19.02 10.77 11.81
N ALA A 57 -19.92 11.78 11.83
CA ALA A 57 -19.55 13.20 11.82
C ALA A 57 -18.61 13.59 12.97
N ALA A 58 -18.78 13.00 14.15
CA ALA A 58 -17.92 13.29 15.30
C ALA A 58 -16.49 12.76 15.08
N ARG A 59 -16.36 11.48 14.69
CA ARG A 59 -15.08 10.82 14.39
C ARG A 59 -14.32 11.53 13.27
N LEU A 60 -15.01 11.81 12.17
CA LEU A 60 -14.42 12.52 11.03
C LEU A 60 -13.95 13.94 11.39
N ARG A 61 -14.66 14.64 12.29
CA ARG A 61 -14.25 15.97 12.77
C ARG A 61 -13.06 15.94 13.72
N SER A 62 -12.94 14.90 14.55
CA SER A 62 -11.79 14.71 15.43
C SER A 62 -10.56 14.18 14.70
N ALA A 63 -10.76 13.49 13.58
CA ALA A 63 -9.68 12.94 12.77
C ALA A 63 -8.85 14.06 12.14
N THR A 64 -7.53 13.94 12.27
CA THR A 64 -6.58 14.74 11.51
C THR A 64 -6.42 14.10 10.16
N GLU A 65 -6.59 14.86 9.09
CA GLU A 65 -6.41 14.35 7.74
C GLU A 65 -4.94 14.02 7.54
N ILE A 66 -4.63 12.74 7.42
CA ILE A 66 -3.30 12.29 6.99
C ILE A 66 -3.39 12.24 5.48
N PRO A 67 -2.74 13.16 4.75
CA PRO A 67 -2.67 13.01 3.31
C PRO A 67 -1.96 11.70 3.01
N PRO A 68 -2.29 11.06 1.88
CA PRO A 68 -1.50 9.95 1.37
C PRO A 68 -0.02 10.33 1.40
N ARG A 69 0.83 9.47 1.97
CA ARG A 69 2.27 9.77 1.99
C ARG A 69 2.80 9.67 0.57
N ASP A 70 3.36 10.77 0.06
CA ASP A 70 4.21 10.75 -1.11
C ASP A 70 5.37 9.77 -0.84
N VAL A 71 5.51 8.71 -1.65
CA VAL A 71 6.73 7.90 -1.60
C VAL A 71 7.86 8.76 -2.13
N ARG A 72 8.85 9.03 -1.26
CA ARG A 72 9.97 9.89 -1.61
C ARG A 72 11.00 9.08 -2.38
N ILE A 73 11.25 9.46 -3.63
CA ILE A 73 12.43 8.98 -4.35
C ILE A 73 13.63 9.75 -3.79
N ILE A 74 14.60 9.03 -3.22
CA ILE A 74 15.83 9.65 -2.71
C ILE A 74 16.77 9.86 -3.91
N SER A 75 16.94 11.10 -4.34
CA SER A 75 18.09 11.51 -5.17
C SER A 75 19.12 12.22 -4.30
N GLU A 76 20.38 11.78 -4.34
CA GLU A 76 21.53 12.49 -3.74
C GLU A 76 22.29 13.27 -4.83
N GLU A 77 21.59 13.95 -5.73
CA GLU A 77 22.20 15.00 -6.54
C GLU A 77 21.75 16.34 -5.96
N ASP A 78 22.72 17.10 -5.45
CA ASP A 78 22.63 18.48 -4.93
C ASP A 78 21.97 18.73 -3.56
N GLY A 79 21.66 17.68 -2.78
CA GLY A 79 21.14 17.86 -1.41
C GLY A 79 19.70 18.40 -1.36
N GLU A 80 19.02 18.44 -2.49
CA GLU A 80 17.58 18.67 -2.58
C GLU A 80 16.85 17.35 -2.85
N LEU A 81 15.89 17.04 -1.98
CA LEU A 81 14.91 15.99 -2.21
C LEU A 81 14.01 16.48 -3.34
N LEU A 82 14.18 16.00 -4.57
CA LEU A 82 13.17 16.21 -5.61
C LEU A 82 11.93 15.41 -5.20
N PRO A 83 10.80 16.05 -4.87
CA PRO A 83 9.56 15.33 -4.62
C PRO A 83 9.11 14.78 -5.97
N GLY A 84 9.38 13.50 -6.21
CA GLY A 84 8.53 12.75 -7.12
C GLY A 84 7.12 12.85 -6.55
N VAL A 85 6.25 13.65 -7.17
CA VAL A 85 4.84 13.66 -6.81
C VAL A 85 4.29 12.36 -7.31
N ILE A 86 4.00 11.48 -6.38
CA ILE A 86 3.34 10.23 -6.68
C ILE A 86 1.87 10.56 -6.69
N THR A 87 1.36 10.82 -7.89
CA THR A 87 -0.05 10.59 -8.16
C THR A 87 -0.25 9.10 -8.02
N LEU A 88 -0.57 8.69 -6.79
CA LEU A 88 -1.39 7.53 -6.59
C LEU A 88 -2.51 7.63 -7.62
N GLY A 89 -2.87 6.51 -8.25
CA GLY A 89 -4.13 6.38 -8.96
C GLY A 89 -5.28 6.49 -7.95
N TYR A 90 -5.27 7.53 -7.11
CA TYR A 90 -6.41 7.96 -6.36
C TYR A 90 -7.46 8.24 -7.41
N PRO A 91 -8.58 7.53 -7.30
CA PRO A 91 -9.79 7.98 -7.93
C PRO A 91 -9.95 9.48 -7.92
N GLU A 92 -10.39 10.07 -9.02
CA GLU A 92 -11.07 11.35 -8.89
C GLU A 92 -12.25 11.14 -7.93
N ALA A 93 -12.46 12.09 -7.02
CA ALA A 93 -13.47 12.00 -5.97
C ALA A 93 -14.88 12.08 -6.57
N ASN A 94 -15.34 11.04 -7.29
CA ASN A 94 -16.69 10.84 -7.85
C ASN A 94 -16.88 9.49 -8.58
N ASP A 95 -15.83 8.71 -8.79
CA ASP A 95 -15.95 7.41 -9.47
C ASP A 95 -16.54 6.33 -8.55
N VAL A 96 -17.42 5.48 -9.10
CA VAL A 96 -18.06 4.37 -8.38
C VAL A 96 -17.16 3.15 -8.45
N TYR A 97 -16.42 2.87 -7.37
CA TYR A 97 -15.63 1.63 -7.27
C TYR A 97 -16.45 0.53 -6.64
N LEU A 98 -16.91 -0.37 -7.49
CA LEU A 98 -17.70 -1.50 -7.04
C LEU A 98 -16.81 -2.54 -6.35
N ARG A 99 -17.36 -3.19 -5.33
CA ARG A 99 -16.87 -4.51 -4.91
C ARG A 99 -17.23 -5.53 -5.98
N ALA A 100 -16.45 -6.62 -6.08
CA ALA A 100 -16.64 -7.67 -7.09
C ALA A 100 -18.06 -8.31 -7.08
N GLU A 101 -18.81 -8.12 -5.99
CA GLU A 101 -20.14 -8.67 -5.77
C GLU A 101 -21.28 -7.71 -6.16
N GLU A 102 -20.98 -6.45 -6.48
CA GLU A 102 -21.97 -5.45 -6.87
C GLU A 102 -22.15 -5.49 -8.41
N GLN A 103 -23.34 -5.83 -8.90
CA GLN A 103 -23.66 -5.81 -10.34
C GLN A 103 -24.36 -4.50 -10.73
N THR A 104 -23.82 -3.79 -11.73
CA THR A 104 -24.53 -2.67 -12.37
C THR A 104 -24.31 -2.63 -13.89
N ASN A 105 -25.11 -1.82 -14.60
CA ASN A 105 -25.28 -1.84 -16.06
C ASN A 105 -24.33 -0.91 -16.86
N ALA A 106 -23.28 -0.35 -16.28
CA ALA A 106 -22.41 0.63 -16.94
C ALA A 106 -20.91 0.33 -16.77
N GLU A 107 -20.08 0.92 -17.64
CA GLU A 107 -18.60 0.91 -17.62
C GLU A 107 -18.07 1.36 -16.25
N GLN A 108 -17.87 0.43 -15.32
CA GLN A 108 -17.39 0.70 -13.97
C GLN A 108 -16.07 -0.03 -13.70
N ILE A 109 -15.23 0.59 -12.87
CA ILE A 109 -13.94 0.08 -12.43
C ILE A 109 -14.15 -0.64 -11.09
N TYR A 110 -13.86 -1.93 -11.00
CA TYR A 110 -13.91 -2.63 -9.72
C TYR A 110 -12.73 -2.20 -8.85
N TRP A 111 -12.93 -2.09 -7.54
CA TRP A 111 -11.86 -1.72 -6.61
C TRP A 111 -10.64 -2.67 -6.71
N LYS A 112 -10.89 -3.97 -6.93
CA LYS A 112 -9.82 -4.96 -7.14
C LYS A 112 -9.06 -4.76 -8.46
N ASP A 113 -9.59 -4.02 -9.41
CA ASP A 113 -8.90 -3.74 -10.68
C ASP A 113 -8.00 -2.50 -10.60
N ILE A 114 -8.12 -1.69 -9.54
CA ILE A 114 -7.27 -0.52 -9.33
C ILE A 114 -5.88 -0.97 -8.87
N GLY A 115 -4.84 -0.72 -9.67
CA GLY A 115 -3.47 -0.99 -9.25
C GLY A 115 -3.00 -0.02 -8.16
N PHE A 116 -2.78 -0.52 -6.94
CA PHE A 116 -2.20 0.26 -5.85
C PHE A 116 -0.68 0.28 -5.95
N GLY A 117 -0.08 1.45 -5.77
CA GLY A 117 1.36 1.60 -6.00
C GLY A 117 1.77 1.26 -7.45
N VAL A 118 0.88 1.50 -8.43
CA VAL A 118 1.33 1.59 -9.83
C VAL A 118 1.96 2.97 -9.97
N TYR A 119 3.29 2.99 -9.91
CA TYR A 119 4.07 4.21 -10.00
C TYR A 119 4.36 4.50 -11.48
N GLU A 120 3.65 5.44 -12.06
CA GLU A 120 4.14 6.11 -13.27
C GLU A 120 5.24 7.05 -12.82
N VAL A 121 6.50 6.64 -13.02
CA VAL A 121 7.63 7.55 -12.83
C VAL A 121 7.61 8.49 -14.03
N PRO A 122 7.29 9.80 -13.85
CA PRO A 122 7.14 10.72 -14.98
C PRO A 122 8.42 10.80 -15.82
N GLU A 123 9.59 10.59 -15.20
CA GLU A 123 10.87 10.37 -15.86
C GLU A 123 11.65 9.31 -15.08
N TYR A 124 11.98 8.17 -15.71
CA TYR A 124 12.86 7.15 -15.13
C TYR A 124 14.12 7.80 -14.52
N ASN A 125 14.25 7.71 -13.19
CA ASN A 125 15.40 8.26 -12.47
C ASN A 125 16.45 7.16 -12.27
N GLU A 126 17.30 6.99 -13.29
CA GLU A 126 18.42 6.04 -13.27
C GLU A 126 19.30 6.24 -12.03
N ASN A 127 19.55 7.50 -11.65
CA ASN A 127 20.44 7.83 -10.54
C ASN A 127 19.89 7.34 -9.19
N ALA A 128 18.57 7.47 -8.94
CA ALA A 128 17.95 6.96 -7.72
C ALA A 128 17.98 5.43 -7.64
N VAL A 129 17.73 4.76 -8.77
CA VAL A 129 17.83 3.30 -8.89
C VAL A 129 19.28 2.86 -8.69
N MET A 130 20.24 3.48 -9.38
CA MET A 130 21.66 3.18 -9.28
C MET A 130 22.22 3.48 -7.89
N LEU A 131 21.71 4.51 -7.20
CA LEU A 131 22.06 4.81 -5.80
C LEU A 131 21.58 3.68 -4.88
N LEU A 132 20.34 3.21 -5.05
CA LEU A 132 19.82 2.08 -4.29
C LEU A 132 20.66 0.82 -4.53
N LEU A 133 20.98 0.52 -5.79
CA LEU A 133 21.81 -0.62 -6.17
C LEU A 133 23.23 -0.51 -5.62
N THR A 134 23.80 0.70 -5.62
CA THR A 134 25.11 0.99 -5.02
C THR A 134 25.06 0.76 -3.51
N LYS A 135 24.05 1.29 -2.82
CA LYS A 135 23.84 1.10 -1.37
C LYS A 135 23.66 -0.37 -1.02
N LEU A 136 22.94 -1.13 -1.85
CA LEU A 136 22.73 -2.56 -1.68
C LEU A 136 23.90 -3.40 -2.21
N ASN A 137 24.82 -2.80 -2.97
CA ASN A 137 25.91 -3.48 -3.67
C ASN A 137 25.40 -4.67 -4.51
N CYS A 138 24.44 -4.42 -5.40
CA CYS A 138 23.86 -5.40 -6.32
C CYS A 138 23.92 -4.96 -7.78
N THR A 139 23.91 -5.92 -8.70
CA THR A 139 23.91 -5.70 -10.15
C THR A 139 22.55 -6.00 -10.75
N LEU A 140 22.08 -5.16 -11.67
CA LEU A 140 20.85 -5.42 -12.41
C LEU A 140 21.06 -6.39 -13.57
N ASN A 141 19.99 -7.10 -13.91
CA ASN A 141 19.82 -7.71 -15.22
C ASN A 141 18.65 -7.00 -15.91
N LEU A 142 18.92 -5.82 -16.48
CA LEU A 142 17.89 -5.01 -17.14
C LEU A 142 17.49 -5.68 -18.46
N GLY A 143 16.25 -6.15 -18.54
CA GLY A 143 15.55 -6.36 -19.80
C GLY A 143 15.06 -5.03 -20.38
N ALA A 144 14.33 -5.10 -21.51
CA ALA A 144 13.88 -3.92 -22.26
C ALA A 144 12.84 -3.04 -21.55
N ASP A 145 12.30 -3.49 -20.42
CA ASP A 145 11.33 -2.74 -19.59
C ASP A 145 11.85 -2.64 -18.15
N PRO A 146 12.37 -1.48 -17.71
CA PRO A 146 12.93 -1.33 -16.36
C PRO A 146 11.89 -1.60 -15.27
N PHE A 147 10.60 -1.37 -15.49
CA PHE A 147 9.57 -1.60 -14.46
C PHE A 147 9.32 -3.09 -14.20
N ASN A 148 9.48 -3.94 -15.22
CA ASN A 148 9.48 -5.40 -15.07
C ASN A 148 10.88 -6.00 -14.79
N SER A 149 11.95 -5.24 -15.02
CA SER A 149 13.35 -5.70 -14.96
C SER A 149 14.16 -5.19 -13.77
N LEU A 150 13.53 -4.44 -12.86
CA LEU A 150 14.12 -4.01 -11.59
C LEU A 150 13.82 -4.90 -10.36
N PRO A 151 13.39 -6.18 -10.43
CA PRO A 151 13.15 -6.91 -9.21
C PRO A 151 14.51 -7.26 -8.59
N ILE A 152 14.81 -6.68 -7.44
CA ILE A 152 15.85 -7.23 -6.55
C ILE A 152 15.49 -8.70 -6.35
N PRO A 153 16.30 -9.66 -6.84
CA PRO A 153 15.90 -11.06 -6.80
C PRO A 153 15.74 -11.52 -5.35
N THR A 154 14.72 -12.32 -5.05
CA THR A 154 14.55 -12.90 -3.71
C THR A 154 15.81 -13.60 -3.22
N LYS A 155 16.51 -14.30 -4.13
CA LYS A 155 17.79 -14.95 -3.85
C LYS A 155 18.88 -13.97 -3.36
N PHE A 156 18.91 -12.76 -3.89
CA PHE A 156 19.83 -11.72 -3.42
C PHE A 156 19.51 -11.32 -1.97
N LEU A 157 18.21 -11.21 -1.64
CA LEU A 157 17.78 -10.93 -0.26
C LEU A 157 18.19 -12.07 0.67
N GLU A 158 18.04 -13.33 0.25
CA GLU A 158 18.46 -14.51 1.02
C GLU A 158 19.96 -14.52 1.34
N GLU A 159 20.79 -14.26 0.33
CA GLU A 159 22.25 -14.30 0.44
C GLU A 159 22.81 -13.19 1.33
N ARG A 160 22.10 -12.07 1.47
CA ARG A 160 22.62 -10.86 2.12
C ARG A 160 21.78 -10.31 3.26
N LYS A 161 20.70 -10.99 3.64
CA LYS A 161 19.71 -10.56 4.65
C LYS A 161 20.29 -9.93 5.92
N ASP A 162 21.44 -10.39 6.41
CA ASP A 162 22.02 -9.87 7.65
C ASP A 162 22.80 -8.55 7.45
N THR A 163 22.95 -8.08 6.21
CA THR A 163 23.69 -6.86 5.83
C THR A 163 22.86 -5.83 5.08
N LEU A 164 21.59 -6.14 4.79
CA LEU A 164 20.72 -5.25 4.03
C LEU A 164 20.15 -4.14 4.92
N GLN A 165 19.94 -2.97 4.31
CA GLN A 165 19.20 -1.86 4.90
C GLN A 165 17.70 -2.12 4.76
N TRP A 166 17.13 -2.82 5.74
CA TRP A 166 15.74 -3.26 5.70
C TRP A 166 14.72 -2.14 5.85
N ASP A 167 15.09 -1.04 6.49
CA ASP A 167 14.34 0.21 6.49
C ASP A 167 14.13 0.74 5.05
N LEU A 168 15.21 0.80 4.27
CA LEU A 168 15.16 1.20 2.88
C LEU A 168 14.33 0.22 2.04
N LEU A 169 14.53 -1.09 2.23
CA LEU A 169 13.80 -2.12 1.48
C LEU A 169 12.31 -2.17 1.83
N SER A 170 11.93 -1.96 3.10
CA SER A 170 10.53 -1.93 3.53
C SER A 170 9.74 -0.81 2.85
N SER A 171 10.36 0.32 2.58
CA SER A 171 9.74 1.44 1.86
C SER A 171 9.88 1.35 0.33
N TYR A 172 10.67 0.38 -0.17
CA TYR A 172 10.98 0.28 -1.58
C TYR A 172 9.81 -0.32 -2.38
N TRP A 173 9.32 0.45 -3.34
CA TRP A 173 8.23 0.04 -4.22
C TRP A 173 8.65 -0.94 -5.30
N GLY A 174 9.92 -0.90 -5.73
CA GLY A 174 10.45 -1.73 -6.82
C GLY A 174 10.75 -3.18 -6.43
N LEU A 175 10.47 -3.60 -5.20
CA LEU A 175 10.50 -5.01 -4.85
C LEU A 175 9.36 -5.76 -5.53
N LYS A 176 9.64 -7.00 -5.95
CA LYS A 176 8.62 -7.94 -6.38
C LYS A 176 7.86 -8.46 -5.15
N TRP A 177 7.04 -7.58 -4.56
CA TRP A 177 6.23 -7.90 -3.40
C TRP A 177 5.35 -9.12 -3.69
N SER A 178 5.27 -10.02 -2.71
CA SER A 178 4.34 -11.14 -2.68
C SER A 178 4.13 -11.53 -1.22
N PHE A 179 3.06 -12.26 -0.92
CA PHE A 179 2.85 -12.76 0.44
C PHE A 179 4.01 -13.66 0.89
N GLU A 180 4.56 -14.49 0.00
CA GLU A 180 5.70 -15.37 0.27
C GLU A 180 6.95 -14.57 0.63
N LEU A 181 7.26 -13.49 -0.12
CA LEU A 181 8.37 -12.60 0.19
C LEU A 181 8.20 -11.95 1.57
N LEU A 182 7.00 -11.41 1.83
CA LEU A 182 6.69 -10.73 3.08
C LEU A 182 6.86 -11.68 4.27
N LYS A 183 6.35 -12.91 4.13
CA LYS A 183 6.45 -13.95 5.16
C LYS A 183 7.87 -14.48 5.34
N GLN A 184 8.63 -14.68 4.26
CA GLN A 184 9.98 -15.23 4.31
C GLN A 184 10.94 -14.33 5.11
N PHE A 185 10.79 -13.01 4.97
CA PHE A 185 11.64 -12.02 5.62
C PHE A 185 10.92 -11.26 6.75
N GLU A 186 9.86 -11.85 7.32
CA GLU A 186 9.00 -11.23 8.34
C GLU A 186 9.75 -10.56 9.49
N GLN A 187 10.82 -11.20 9.99
CA GLN A 187 11.61 -10.69 11.12
C GLN A 187 12.52 -9.51 10.76
N TYR A 188 12.74 -9.26 9.47
CA TYR A 188 13.65 -8.23 8.99
C TYR A 188 12.94 -6.96 8.56
N TRP A 189 11.68 -7.07 8.09
CA TRP A 189 10.92 -5.91 7.66
C TRP A 189 10.72 -4.91 8.81
N VAL A 190 10.98 -3.65 8.50
CA VAL A 190 10.56 -2.52 9.33
C VAL A 190 9.10 -2.22 8.99
N TRP A 191 8.20 -2.56 9.91
CA TRP A 191 6.75 -2.52 9.69
C TRP A 191 6.20 -1.10 9.60
N GLU A 192 6.82 -0.16 10.31
CA GLU A 192 6.49 1.26 10.29
C GLU A 192 6.68 1.86 8.89
N GLU A 193 7.70 1.39 8.16
CA GLU A 193 7.96 1.80 6.77
C GLU A 193 6.99 1.15 5.80
N LEU A 194 6.66 -0.14 6.00
CA LEU A 194 5.71 -0.89 5.18
C LEU A 194 4.29 -0.32 5.21
N GLN A 195 3.88 0.31 6.31
CA GLN A 195 2.55 0.93 6.44
C GLN A 195 2.25 1.95 5.35
N SER A 196 3.28 2.55 4.73
CA SER A 196 3.14 3.53 3.64
C SER A 196 3.44 2.93 2.26
N ASN A 197 3.73 1.63 2.19
CA ASN A 197 4.11 0.94 0.96
C ASN A 197 2.86 0.30 0.32
N HIS A 198 2.19 1.07 -0.53
CA HIS A 198 0.96 0.61 -1.20
C HIS A 198 1.20 -0.52 -2.21
N THR A 199 2.42 -0.68 -2.71
CA THR A 199 2.82 -1.85 -3.51
C THR A 199 2.79 -3.14 -2.70
N ALA A 200 3.26 -3.11 -1.45
CA ALA A 200 3.15 -4.26 -0.55
C ALA A 200 1.67 -4.61 -0.30
N PHE A 201 0.81 -3.61 -0.09
CA PHE A 201 -0.63 -3.85 0.00
C PHE A 201 -1.20 -4.53 -1.27
N ASN A 202 -0.90 -3.95 -2.43
CA ASN A 202 -1.41 -4.41 -3.73
C ASN A 202 -1.11 -5.88 -3.99
N TYR A 203 0.12 -6.31 -3.71
CA TYR A 203 0.59 -7.64 -4.06
C TYR A 203 0.57 -8.67 -2.92
N CYS A 204 0.45 -8.23 -1.66
CA CYS A 204 0.49 -9.14 -0.50
C CYS A 204 -0.87 -9.36 0.18
N LEU A 205 -1.85 -8.46 -0.01
CA LEU A 205 -3.10 -8.49 0.76
C LEU A 205 -4.37 -8.27 -0.09
N LYS A 206 -4.34 -7.31 -1.01
CA LYS A 206 -5.53 -6.80 -1.72
C LYS A 206 -6.46 -7.90 -2.27
N ASP A 207 -5.90 -8.89 -2.95
CA ASP A 207 -6.69 -9.94 -3.60
C ASP A 207 -7.40 -10.85 -2.59
N ASP A 208 -6.81 -11.04 -1.41
CA ASP A 208 -7.36 -11.84 -0.32
C ASP A 208 -8.44 -11.09 0.48
N LEU A 209 -8.61 -9.78 0.28
CA LEU A 209 -9.60 -9.00 1.03
C LEU A 209 -11.02 -9.25 0.55
N ASP A 210 -11.84 -9.69 1.48
CA ASP A 210 -13.30 -9.74 1.46
C ASP A 210 -13.82 -9.57 2.91
N ASP A 211 -15.14 -9.62 3.09
CA ASP A 211 -15.75 -9.41 4.39
C ASP A 211 -15.38 -10.53 5.39
N GLU A 212 -15.28 -11.79 4.93
CA GLU A 212 -14.89 -12.93 5.77
C GLU A 212 -13.44 -12.78 6.25
N PHE A 213 -12.53 -12.37 5.37
CA PHE A 213 -11.13 -12.15 5.70
C PHE A 213 -10.93 -11.03 6.71
N ILE A 214 -11.67 -9.93 6.56
CA ILE A 214 -11.62 -8.81 7.50
C ILE A 214 -12.19 -9.23 8.85
N GLU A 215 -13.31 -9.95 8.87
CA GLU A 215 -13.89 -10.47 10.11
C GLU A 215 -12.94 -11.45 10.80
N MET A 216 -12.30 -12.33 10.04
CA MET A 216 -11.26 -13.19 10.59
C MET A 216 -10.10 -12.37 11.13
N ALA A 217 -9.58 -11.36 10.42
CA ALA A 217 -8.40 -10.63 10.87
C ALA A 217 -8.67 -9.73 12.10
N LEU A 218 -9.84 -9.08 12.16
CA LEU A 218 -10.20 -8.09 13.18
C LEU A 218 -11.05 -8.64 14.34
N GLY A 219 -11.72 -9.78 14.15
CA GLY A 219 -12.50 -10.50 15.16
C GLY A 219 -11.66 -11.42 16.04
#